data_AF-A0A7S4W0E3-F1
#
_entry.id   AF-A0A7S4W0E3-F1
#
_cell.length_a   1.000
_cell.length_b   1.000
_cell.length_c   1.000
_cell.angle_alpha   90.00
_cell.angle_beta   90.00
_cell.angle_gamma   90.00
#
_symmetry.space_group_name_H-M   'P 1'
#
loop_
_entity.id
_entity.type
_entity.pdbx_description
1 polymer ?
#
loop_
_entity_poly.entity_id
_entity_poly.type
_entity_poly.pdbx_seq_one_letter_code
_entity_poly.pdbx_strand_id
1 'polypeptide(L)'
;AGLATRQFQRSFGPMGVQPSRVSSGLARGVDLNLDEFNLSAPTQVARQSAALGLDSGADISAAFWSVIGEDAASALGKEDKTLLRSVFHPSLSDRRKERDCFTPPDTTSEYVQGLRTLIQEEEAVRRLRMERFCSAEFSIEDPGQLYPSSWRSSVEITRKAATGQRCRSSMMRICADYEAQAHLLEPALKKEVPVFDKATEDGTRFRIYRLGSLEVRTTQELDGQETIGAVFSAAADREGKAIQPHEKITKVTEYVEGSNENCDCYVVLETELKSVIVAEEGKNGSVRFLENPKDLEARNSLAKVLRSADCSDPSFTAAGVKTLTRDVYSRVSGSRAKSGFRLK
;
A
#
# COMPACT_ATOMS: atom_id res chain seq x y z
N ALA A 1 -12.31 20.00 78.63
CA ALA A 1 -12.11 18.55 78.81
C ALA A 1 -12.42 17.87 77.47
N GLY A 2 -11.45 17.15 76.90
CA GLY A 2 -11.64 16.40 75.64
C GLY A 2 -10.50 16.60 74.62
N LEU A 3 -9.29 16.14 74.95
CA LEU A 3 -8.19 15.93 74.00
C LEU A 3 -8.31 14.50 73.46
N ALA A 4 -8.31 14.33 72.13
CA ALA A 4 -8.16 13.02 71.50
C ALA A 4 -7.22 13.13 70.29
N THR A 5 -6.00 12.65 70.49
CA THR A 5 -4.92 12.48 69.52
C THR A 5 -5.26 11.34 68.55
N ARG A 6 -5.15 11.55 67.23
CA ARG A 6 -5.17 10.46 66.23
C ARG A 6 -3.82 10.41 65.51
N GLN A 7 -3.04 9.38 65.82
CA GLN A 7 -1.92 8.90 65.02
C GLN A 7 -2.44 8.32 63.69
N PHE A 8 -1.85 8.71 62.58
CA PHE A 8 -1.95 7.99 61.31
C PHE A 8 -0.63 7.24 61.08
N GLN A 9 -0.66 5.91 61.24
CA GLN A 9 0.35 5.02 60.69
C GLN A 9 0.11 4.91 59.17
N ARG A 10 1.11 5.27 58.36
CA ARG A 10 1.15 4.87 56.95
C ARG A 10 1.85 3.52 56.86
N SER A 11 1.10 2.47 56.56
CA SER A 11 1.67 1.22 56.07
C SER A 11 1.95 1.36 54.57
N PHE A 12 3.15 0.98 54.14
CA PHE A 12 3.48 0.77 52.75
C PHE A 12 3.14 -0.68 52.41
N GLY A 13 2.11 -0.88 51.58
CA GLY A 13 1.81 -2.16 50.94
C GLY A 13 2.69 -2.41 49.71
N PRO A 14 2.71 -3.65 49.19
CA PRO A 14 3.61 -4.06 48.12
C PRO A 14 3.29 -3.36 46.79
N MET A 15 4.33 -3.08 46.01
CA MET A 15 4.26 -2.46 44.69
C MET A 15 3.34 -3.24 43.75
N GLY A 16 2.15 -2.70 43.52
CA GLY A 16 1.32 -3.10 42.39
C GLY A 16 1.88 -2.45 41.12
N VAL A 17 2.20 -3.27 40.13
CA VAL A 17 2.41 -2.85 38.74
C VAL A 17 1.15 -2.07 38.32
N GLN A 18 1.27 -0.75 38.18
CA GLN A 18 0.16 0.04 37.66
C GLN A 18 0.04 -0.25 36.15
N PRO A 19 -1.14 -0.64 35.64
CA PRO A 19 -1.36 -0.69 34.22
C PRO A 19 -1.33 0.74 33.67
N SER A 20 -0.27 1.04 32.93
CA SER A 20 -0.11 2.30 32.20
C SER A 20 -1.35 2.56 31.34
N ARG A 21 -1.93 3.75 31.46
CA ARG A 21 -2.99 4.23 30.57
C ARG A 21 -2.54 4.04 29.13
N VAL A 22 -3.31 3.27 28.37
CA VAL A 22 -3.10 2.99 26.95
C VAL A 22 -3.27 4.30 26.18
N SER A 23 -2.18 5.04 26.04
CA SER A 23 -2.09 6.15 25.09
C SER A 23 -1.99 5.50 23.72
N SER A 24 -3.09 5.53 22.97
CA SER A 24 -3.19 4.94 21.64
C SER A 24 -2.16 5.56 20.71
N GLY A 25 -1.11 4.81 20.36
CA GLY A 25 -0.24 5.06 19.22
C GLY A 25 1.17 5.58 19.49
N LEU A 26 1.58 5.79 20.75
CA LEU A 26 3.00 6.04 21.05
C LEU A 26 3.72 4.70 21.14
N ALA A 27 4.70 4.49 20.26
CA ALA A 27 5.66 3.39 20.41
C ALA A 27 6.15 3.40 21.87
N ARG A 28 6.12 2.25 22.55
CA ARG A 28 6.73 2.09 23.87
C ARG A 28 8.24 2.14 23.69
N GLY A 29 8.76 3.35 23.49
CA GLY A 29 10.19 3.61 23.52
C GLY A 29 10.73 3.14 24.86
N VAL A 30 11.92 2.57 24.85
CA VAL A 30 12.68 2.39 26.08
C VAL A 30 12.99 3.78 26.60
N ASP A 31 12.47 4.12 27.79
CA ASP A 31 12.86 5.36 28.46
C ASP A 31 14.37 5.24 28.77
N LEU A 32 15.16 6.10 28.11
CA LEU A 32 16.60 6.16 28.30
C LEU A 32 16.97 7.08 29.46
N ASN A 33 16.01 7.45 30.31
CA ASN A 33 16.29 8.17 31.55
C ASN A 33 17.12 7.30 32.50
N LEU A 34 18.44 7.47 32.45
CA LEU A 34 19.40 6.70 33.24
C LEU A 34 19.34 6.99 34.74
N ASP A 35 18.68 8.07 35.15
CA ASP A 35 18.58 8.49 36.56
C ASP A 35 17.71 7.54 37.41
N GLU A 36 16.85 6.73 36.77
CA GLU A 36 16.00 5.75 37.44
C GLU A 36 16.65 4.37 37.58
N PHE A 37 17.79 4.12 36.92
CA PHE A 37 18.48 2.84 36.99
C PHE A 37 19.32 2.73 38.27
N ASN A 38 18.77 2.07 39.29
CA ASN A 38 19.51 1.77 40.51
C ASN A 38 20.53 0.63 40.27
N LEU A 39 21.79 0.99 40.01
CA LEU A 39 22.90 0.05 39.87
C LEU A 39 23.50 -0.41 41.22
N SER A 40 22.95 0.02 42.37
CA SER A 40 23.56 -0.24 43.68
C SER A 40 23.46 -1.69 44.14
N ALA A 41 22.57 -2.49 43.55
CA ALA A 41 22.43 -3.91 43.86
C ALA A 41 22.13 -4.69 42.56
N PRO A 42 23.00 -5.60 42.12
CA PRO A 42 22.68 -6.46 40.99
C PRO A 42 21.51 -7.38 41.38
N THR A 43 20.38 -7.26 40.67
CA THR A 43 19.29 -8.23 40.77
C THR A 43 19.81 -9.55 40.21
N GLN A 44 20.12 -10.50 41.11
CA GLN A 44 20.55 -11.83 40.71
C GLN A 44 19.33 -12.59 40.17
N VAL A 45 19.07 -12.46 38.87
CA VAL A 45 18.04 -13.27 38.20
C VAL A 45 18.58 -14.70 38.16
N ALA A 46 17.92 -15.61 38.87
CA ALA A 46 18.24 -17.03 38.83
C ALA A 46 18.09 -17.49 37.37
N ARG A 47 19.22 -17.55 36.67
CA ARG A 47 19.28 -17.89 35.25
C ARG A 47 18.85 -19.35 35.13
N GLN A 48 17.59 -19.58 34.79
CA GLN A 48 17.09 -20.91 34.44
C GLN A 48 17.59 -21.24 33.02
N SER A 49 18.92 -21.34 32.87
CA SER A 49 19.61 -21.68 31.62
C SER A 49 19.34 -23.13 31.15
N ALA A 50 18.50 -23.87 31.87
CA ALA A 50 18.15 -25.26 31.58
C ALA A 50 17.50 -25.44 30.20
N ALA A 51 16.80 -24.43 29.67
CA ALA A 51 16.04 -24.56 28.42
C ALA A 51 16.91 -24.72 27.15
N LEU A 52 18.16 -24.23 27.17
CA LEU A 52 19.04 -24.31 25.99
C LEU A 52 20.01 -25.52 26.05
N GLY A 53 20.01 -26.30 27.13
CA GLY A 53 20.86 -27.49 27.25
C GLY A 53 22.35 -27.18 27.12
N LEU A 54 22.77 -25.95 27.44
CA LEU A 54 24.15 -25.52 27.27
C LEU A 54 25.00 -25.99 28.46
N ASP A 55 25.80 -27.03 28.22
CA ASP A 55 26.91 -27.37 29.11
C ASP A 55 27.84 -26.16 29.25
N SER A 56 28.33 -25.94 30.47
CA SER A 56 28.92 -24.71 31.03
C SER A 56 30.15 -24.07 30.36
N GLY A 57 30.44 -24.33 29.08
CA GLY A 57 31.55 -23.74 28.34
C GLY A 57 31.28 -23.34 26.89
N ALA A 58 30.08 -23.60 26.35
CA ALA A 58 29.73 -23.18 24.99
C ALA A 58 29.33 -21.70 24.94
N ASP A 59 29.70 -21.03 23.84
CA ASP A 59 29.26 -19.68 23.53
C ASP A 59 27.72 -19.63 23.45
N ILE A 60 27.12 -19.07 24.49
CA ILE A 60 25.67 -18.95 24.67
C ILE A 60 25.03 -18.21 23.48
N SER A 61 25.74 -17.23 22.90
CA SER A 61 25.26 -16.45 21.78
C SER A 61 25.19 -17.31 20.52
N ALA A 62 26.26 -18.01 20.17
CA ALA A 62 26.30 -18.93 19.02
C ALA A 62 25.25 -20.04 19.13
N ALA A 63 25.07 -20.60 20.33
CA ALA A 63 24.05 -21.60 20.59
C ALA A 63 22.62 -21.08 20.35
N PHE A 64 22.30 -19.88 20.86
CA PHE A 64 21.01 -19.25 20.63
C PHE A 64 20.73 -19.06 19.12
N TRP A 65 21.70 -18.51 18.39
CA TRP A 65 21.56 -18.26 16.95
C TRP A 65 21.40 -19.56 16.15
N SER A 66 22.11 -20.63 16.57
CA SER A 66 21.96 -21.96 15.99
C SER A 66 20.56 -22.52 16.23
N VAL A 67 20.01 -22.35 17.44
CA VAL A 67 18.69 -22.88 17.83
C VAL A 67 17.55 -22.25 17.04
N ILE A 68 17.62 -20.95 16.74
CA ILE A 68 16.58 -20.25 15.95
C ILE A 68 16.77 -20.41 14.43
N GLY A 69 17.85 -21.03 13.97
CA GLY A 69 18.10 -21.38 12.57
C GLY A 69 17.11 -22.41 12.01
N GLU A 70 17.08 -22.61 10.69
CA GLU A 70 16.08 -23.48 10.03
C GLU A 70 16.25 -24.96 10.34
N ASP A 71 17.48 -25.45 10.44
CA ASP A 71 17.78 -26.88 10.42
C ASP A 71 18.08 -27.50 11.78
N ALA A 72 18.08 -26.71 12.86
CA ALA A 72 18.48 -27.21 14.17
C ALA A 72 17.31 -27.91 14.90
N ALA A 73 17.47 -29.19 15.19
CA ALA A 73 16.66 -29.86 16.21
C ALA A 73 16.91 -29.15 17.56
N SER A 74 15.84 -28.70 18.24
CA SER A 74 16.01 -28.04 19.56
C SER A 74 14.86 -28.33 20.50
N ALA A 75 15.08 -28.06 21.78
CA ALA A 75 14.06 -28.10 22.82
C ALA A 75 12.94 -27.03 22.67
N LEU A 76 13.19 -25.92 21.95
CA LEU A 76 12.16 -24.92 21.70
C LEU A 76 11.07 -25.45 20.76
N GLY A 77 9.82 -25.18 21.11
CA GLY A 77 8.67 -25.44 20.26
C GLY A 77 8.78 -24.70 18.93
N LYS A 78 8.18 -25.27 17.88
CA LYS A 78 8.20 -24.69 16.52
C LYS A 78 7.64 -23.26 16.50
N GLU A 79 6.60 -22.99 17.28
CA GLU A 79 5.97 -21.68 17.38
C GLU A 79 6.93 -20.65 17.99
N ASP A 80 7.62 -21.01 19.07
CA ASP A 80 8.57 -20.11 19.76
C ASP A 80 9.80 -19.80 18.92
N LYS A 81 10.30 -20.79 18.18
CA LYS A 81 11.34 -20.54 17.18
C LYS A 81 10.90 -19.55 16.12
N THR A 82 9.68 -19.73 15.61
CA THR A 82 9.12 -18.86 14.57
C THR A 82 8.98 -17.43 15.10
N LEU A 83 8.49 -17.29 16.34
CA LEU A 83 8.38 -16.01 17.05
C LEU A 83 9.75 -15.33 17.24
N LEU A 84 10.72 -16.04 17.81
CA LEU A 84 12.05 -15.47 18.04
C LEU A 84 12.76 -15.15 16.72
N ARG A 85 12.54 -15.94 15.67
CA ARG A 85 13.08 -15.65 14.35
C ARG A 85 12.48 -14.38 13.75
N SER A 86 11.19 -14.13 13.91
CA SER A 86 10.58 -12.90 13.42
C SER A 86 11.09 -11.67 14.18
N VAL A 87 11.30 -11.79 15.49
CA VAL A 87 11.87 -10.70 16.32
C VAL A 87 13.33 -10.42 16.00
N PHE A 88 14.15 -11.47 15.87
CA PHE A 88 15.58 -11.36 15.54
C PHE A 88 15.84 -11.57 14.05
N HIS A 89 14.98 -11.00 13.22
CA HIS A 89 15.12 -11.03 11.78
C HIS A 89 16.45 -10.37 11.37
N PRO A 90 17.31 -11.01 10.55
CA PRO A 90 18.63 -10.48 10.19
C PRO A 90 18.59 -9.07 9.58
N SER A 91 17.52 -8.73 8.88
CA SER A 91 17.34 -7.42 8.23
C SER A 91 16.81 -6.33 9.18
N LEU A 92 16.24 -6.70 10.34
CA LEU A 92 15.71 -5.76 11.35
C LEU A 92 16.60 -5.65 12.59
N SER A 93 17.44 -6.66 12.83
CA SER A 93 18.28 -6.76 14.02
C SER A 93 19.72 -7.04 13.62
N ASP A 94 20.61 -6.11 13.96
CA ASP A 94 22.04 -6.25 13.79
C ASP A 94 22.71 -7.01 14.94
N ARG A 95 21.94 -7.42 15.97
CA ARG A 95 22.41 -8.10 17.18
C ARG A 95 23.24 -9.35 16.92
N ARG A 96 23.05 -10.01 15.77
CA ARG A 96 23.90 -11.15 15.34
C ARG A 96 25.37 -10.77 15.15
N LYS A 97 25.66 -9.51 14.80
CA LYS A 97 27.01 -8.99 14.61
C LYS A 97 27.74 -8.76 15.93
N GLU A 98 27.02 -8.73 17.05
CA GLU A 98 27.59 -8.53 18.38
C GLU A 98 28.37 -9.75 18.88
N ARG A 99 28.18 -10.93 18.27
CA ARG A 99 28.85 -12.19 18.65
C ARG A 99 28.72 -12.44 20.16
N ASP A 100 29.84 -12.64 20.85
CA ASP A 100 29.97 -12.91 22.28
C ASP A 100 29.41 -11.79 23.18
N CYS A 101 29.21 -10.57 22.65
CA CYS A 101 28.57 -9.47 23.38
C CYS A 101 27.04 -9.61 23.45
N PHE A 102 26.45 -10.42 22.57
CA PHE A 102 25.01 -10.67 22.58
C PHE A 102 24.62 -11.55 23.76
N THR A 103 23.74 -11.03 24.61
CA THR A 103 23.08 -11.82 25.65
C THR A 103 21.68 -12.19 25.17
N PRO A 104 21.36 -13.48 25.00
CA PRO A 104 20.01 -13.89 24.60
C PRO A 104 18.95 -13.38 25.59
N PRO A 105 17.74 -13.07 25.11
CA PRO A 105 16.64 -12.69 25.98
C PRO A 105 16.28 -13.85 26.91
N ASP A 106 15.54 -13.52 27.98
CA ASP A 106 14.95 -14.55 28.82
C ASP A 106 14.04 -15.47 27.96
N THR A 107 14.12 -16.77 28.18
CA THR A 107 13.29 -17.78 27.50
C THR A 107 12.25 -18.38 28.44
N THR A 108 11.99 -17.76 29.59
CA THR A 108 10.87 -18.14 30.46
C THR A 108 9.54 -18.02 29.71
N SER A 109 8.60 -18.91 30.04
CA SER A 109 7.27 -18.94 29.42
C SER A 109 6.53 -17.59 29.55
N GLU A 110 6.69 -16.90 30.69
CA GLU A 110 6.08 -15.59 30.94
C GLU A 110 6.62 -14.52 29.98
N TYR A 111 7.94 -14.44 29.82
CA TYR A 111 8.56 -13.49 28.89
C TYR A 111 8.14 -13.78 27.44
N VAL A 112 8.20 -15.04 27.02
CA VAL A 112 7.81 -15.44 25.66
C VAL A 112 6.33 -15.15 25.41
N GLN A 113 5.47 -15.38 26.40
CA GLN A 113 4.05 -15.04 26.28
C GLN A 113 3.83 -13.52 26.16
N GLY A 114 4.57 -12.71 26.93
CA GLY A 114 4.54 -11.25 26.79
C GLY A 114 4.99 -10.81 25.39
N LEU A 115 6.04 -11.42 24.84
CA LEU A 115 6.52 -11.17 23.50
C LEU A 115 5.48 -11.53 22.43
N ARG A 116 4.76 -12.65 22.58
CA ARG A 116 3.63 -13.01 21.69
C ARG A 116 2.55 -11.92 21.69
N THR A 117 2.17 -11.42 22.87
CA THR A 117 1.19 -10.35 22.97
C THR A 117 1.67 -9.07 22.26
N LEU A 118 2.92 -8.67 22.47
CA LEU A 118 3.48 -7.48 21.80
C LEU A 118 3.50 -7.62 20.27
N ILE A 119 3.85 -8.80 19.75
CA ILE A 119 3.89 -9.05 18.30
C ILE A 119 2.48 -9.05 17.70
N GLN A 120 1.48 -9.58 18.42
CA GLN A 120 0.09 -9.50 17.99
C GLN A 120 -0.42 -8.04 17.94
N GLU A 121 -0.04 -7.23 18.94
CA GLU A 121 -0.33 -5.78 18.94
C GLU A 121 0.33 -5.08 17.74
N GLU A 122 1.60 -5.39 17.46
CA GLU A 122 2.34 -4.84 16.30
C GLU A 122 1.69 -5.25 14.97
N GLU A 123 1.31 -6.52 14.82
CA GLU A 123 0.62 -7.03 13.63
C GLU A 123 -0.74 -6.34 13.42
N ALA A 124 -1.48 -6.06 14.50
CA ALA A 124 -2.70 -5.28 14.42
C ALA A 124 -2.43 -3.84 13.91
N VAL A 125 -1.37 -3.19 14.38
CA VAL A 125 -0.95 -1.87 13.89
C VAL A 125 -0.52 -1.94 12.42
N ARG A 126 0.23 -2.97 12.01
CA ARG A 126 0.64 -3.19 10.61
C ARG A 126 -0.58 -3.32 9.69
N ARG A 127 -1.56 -4.15 10.05
CA ARG A 127 -2.82 -4.28 9.29
C ARG A 127 -3.55 -2.95 9.19
N LEU A 128 -3.65 -2.20 10.29
CA LEU A 128 -4.31 -0.89 10.30
C LEU A 128 -3.59 0.14 9.42
N ARG A 129 -2.25 0.12 9.39
CA ARG A 129 -1.46 0.94 8.44
C ARG A 129 -1.79 0.55 7.00
N MET A 130 -1.77 -0.74 6.66
CA MET A 130 -2.09 -1.20 5.31
C MET A 130 -3.50 -0.79 4.89
N GLU A 131 -4.50 -1.02 5.75
CA GLU A 131 -5.89 -0.60 5.50
C GLU A 131 -5.99 0.92 5.29
N ARG A 132 -5.38 1.70 6.18
CA ARG A 132 -5.38 3.16 6.07
C ARG A 132 -4.72 3.60 4.78
N PHE A 133 -3.56 3.05 4.45
CA PHE A 133 -2.80 3.37 3.23
C PHE A 133 -3.61 3.05 1.97
N CYS A 134 -4.32 1.94 1.96
CA CYS A 134 -5.15 1.50 0.84
C CYS A 134 -6.53 2.19 0.80
N SER A 135 -6.84 3.11 1.73
CA SER A 135 -8.09 3.87 1.75
C SER A 135 -7.99 5.17 0.93
N ALA A 136 -9.08 5.61 0.30
CA ALA A 136 -9.11 6.88 -0.44
C ALA A 136 -8.75 8.12 0.41
N GLU A 137 -8.86 8.00 1.74
CA GLU A 137 -8.60 9.09 2.69
C GLU A 137 -7.12 9.30 3.01
N PHE A 138 -6.23 8.36 2.66
CA PHE A 138 -4.80 8.56 2.86
C PHE A 138 -4.29 9.71 1.98
N SER A 139 -3.48 10.58 2.59
CA SER A 139 -2.83 11.71 1.94
C SER A 139 -1.33 11.61 2.11
N ILE A 140 -0.58 11.88 1.04
CA ILE A 140 0.89 11.96 1.09
C ILE A 140 1.35 13.12 1.98
N GLU A 141 0.60 14.21 2.02
CA GLU A 141 0.96 15.42 2.78
C GLU A 141 0.73 15.24 4.29
N ASP A 142 -0.33 14.53 4.65
CA ASP A 142 -0.63 14.13 6.04
C ASP A 142 -1.03 12.65 6.09
N PRO A 143 -0.03 11.74 6.21
CA PRO A 143 -0.30 10.31 6.30
C PRO A 143 -1.06 9.91 7.57
N GLY A 144 -1.14 10.79 8.58
CA GLY A 144 -1.76 10.51 9.87
C GLY A 144 -0.75 9.99 10.92
N GLN A 145 -1.27 9.66 12.11
CA GLN A 145 -0.44 9.29 13.27
C GLN A 145 0.03 7.82 13.28
N LEU A 146 -0.53 6.98 12.40
CA LEU A 146 -0.13 5.58 12.29
C LEU A 146 1.26 5.41 11.65
N TYR A 147 1.78 6.45 11.01
CA TYR A 147 3.02 6.42 10.24
C TYR A 147 4.12 7.24 10.92
N PRO A 148 5.39 6.96 10.59
CA PRO A 148 6.51 7.73 11.10
C PRO A 148 6.31 9.23 10.84
N SER A 149 6.61 10.06 11.84
CA SER A 149 6.49 11.53 11.71
C SER A 149 7.37 12.10 10.58
N SER A 150 8.45 11.40 10.24
CA SER A 150 9.35 11.71 9.12
C SER A 150 8.69 11.61 7.74
N TRP A 151 7.50 11.00 7.63
CA TRP A 151 6.73 10.97 6.38
C TRP A 151 5.98 12.27 6.12
N ARG A 152 5.70 13.08 7.15
CA ARG A 152 5.06 14.39 6.96
C ARG A 152 6.02 15.35 6.27
N SER A 153 5.53 16.03 5.23
CA SER A 153 6.32 17.04 4.54
C SER A 153 6.65 18.19 5.48
N SER A 154 7.95 18.45 5.70
CA SER A 154 8.42 19.55 6.55
C SER A 154 8.17 20.94 5.95
N VAL A 155 7.69 21.03 4.70
CA VAL A 155 7.62 22.28 3.92
C VAL A 155 6.29 23.04 4.11
N GLU A 156 5.36 22.55 4.93
CA GLU A 156 3.99 23.07 4.97
C GLU A 156 3.77 24.37 5.78
N ILE A 157 4.79 24.92 6.45
CA ILE A 157 4.57 26.04 7.40
C ILE A 157 4.39 27.41 6.69
N THR A 158 4.76 27.57 5.41
CA THR A 158 4.77 28.94 4.79
C THR A 158 3.88 29.13 3.57
N ARG A 159 3.22 28.10 3.01
CA ARG A 159 2.46 28.22 1.73
C ARG A 159 0.94 28.24 1.82
N LYS A 160 0.33 28.22 3.00
CA LYS A 160 -1.13 28.10 3.17
C LYS A 160 -2.00 29.27 2.68
N ALA A 161 -1.44 30.35 2.13
CA ALA A 161 -2.23 31.52 1.75
C ALA A 161 -2.50 31.73 0.24
N ALA A 162 -1.70 31.19 -0.69
CA ALA A 162 -1.69 31.76 -2.06
C ALA A 162 -2.28 30.88 -3.17
N THR A 163 -2.37 29.56 -3.01
CA THR A 163 -2.84 28.69 -4.10
C THR A 163 -3.85 27.70 -3.57
N GLY A 164 -5.14 27.96 -3.82
CA GLY A 164 -6.27 27.07 -3.54
C GLY A 164 -6.27 25.77 -4.36
N GLN A 165 -5.09 25.17 -4.56
CA GLN A 165 -4.92 23.89 -5.22
C GLN A 165 -5.44 22.81 -4.27
N ARG A 166 -6.76 22.56 -4.35
CA ARG A 166 -7.40 21.46 -3.64
C ARG A 166 -6.66 20.17 -3.99
N CYS A 167 -6.18 19.49 -2.96
CA CYS A 167 -5.52 18.21 -3.08
C CYS A 167 -6.46 17.25 -3.80
N ARG A 168 -6.07 16.78 -5.00
CA ARG A 168 -6.90 15.93 -5.87
C ARG A 168 -7.28 14.58 -5.24
N SER A 169 -6.74 14.26 -4.07
CA SER A 169 -7.01 13.03 -3.32
C SER A 169 -8.49 12.83 -2.97
N SER A 170 -9.26 13.91 -2.78
CA SER A 170 -10.63 13.80 -2.27
C SER A 170 -11.68 13.30 -3.28
N MET A 171 -11.30 12.99 -4.53
CA MET A 171 -12.26 12.57 -5.56
C MET A 171 -11.81 11.29 -6.29
N MET A 172 -10.97 10.49 -5.64
CA MET A 172 -10.53 9.21 -6.19
C MET A 172 -11.57 8.13 -5.93
N ARG A 173 -11.89 7.34 -6.96
CA ARG A 173 -12.79 6.19 -6.85
C ARG A 173 -11.98 4.90 -6.81
N ILE A 174 -12.33 3.99 -5.89
CA ILE A 174 -11.72 2.66 -5.83
C ILE A 174 -12.13 1.87 -7.08
N CYS A 175 -11.15 1.27 -7.75
CA CYS A 175 -11.30 0.46 -8.94
C CYS A 175 -11.11 -1.03 -8.58
N ALA A 176 -12.11 -1.63 -7.92
CA ALA A 176 -12.04 -3.00 -7.41
C ALA A 176 -11.75 -4.05 -8.49
N ASP A 177 -12.18 -3.81 -9.74
CA ASP A 177 -11.95 -4.74 -10.87
C ASP A 177 -10.45 -4.96 -11.14
N TYR A 178 -9.60 -3.98 -10.83
CA TYR A 178 -8.16 -4.08 -11.03
C TYR A 178 -7.44 -4.89 -9.95
N GLU A 179 -8.07 -5.13 -8.80
CA GLU A 179 -7.49 -5.97 -7.75
C GLU A 179 -7.37 -7.42 -8.25
N ALA A 180 -8.42 -7.93 -8.91
CA ALA A 180 -8.39 -9.24 -9.56
C ALA A 180 -7.45 -9.29 -10.78
N GLN A 181 -7.11 -8.13 -11.35
CA GLN A 181 -6.29 -7.98 -12.55
C GLN A 181 -4.90 -7.38 -12.24
N ALA A 182 -4.43 -7.51 -11.00
CA ALA A 182 -3.16 -6.93 -10.55
C ALA A 182 -1.97 -7.25 -11.47
N HIS A 183 -1.94 -8.47 -12.03
CA HIS A 183 -0.92 -8.93 -12.97
C HIS A 183 -0.80 -8.06 -14.24
N LEU A 184 -1.86 -7.35 -14.66
CA LEU A 184 -1.81 -6.44 -15.80
C LEU A 184 -1.04 -5.15 -15.47
N LEU A 185 -1.00 -4.77 -14.20
CA LEU A 185 -0.34 -3.55 -13.73
C LEU A 185 1.15 -3.79 -13.43
N GLU A 186 1.54 -5.00 -13.02
CA GLU A 186 2.94 -5.31 -12.66
C GLU A 186 3.98 -4.89 -13.72
N PRO A 187 3.79 -5.11 -15.04
CA PRO A 187 4.76 -4.69 -16.05
C PRO A 187 4.89 -3.17 -16.16
N ALA A 188 3.82 -2.42 -15.87
CA ALA A 188 3.82 -0.97 -15.85
C ALA A 188 4.52 -0.46 -14.59
N LEU A 189 4.20 -1.02 -13.42
CA LEU A 189 4.81 -0.65 -12.14
C LEU A 189 6.34 -0.83 -12.15
N LYS A 190 6.85 -1.90 -12.76
CA LYS A 190 8.31 -2.16 -12.87
C LYS A 190 9.06 -1.08 -13.67
N LYS A 191 8.38 -0.32 -14.53
CA LYS A 191 9.00 0.71 -15.38
C LYS A 191 8.84 2.11 -14.80
N GLU A 192 7.88 2.28 -13.91
CA GLU A 192 7.48 3.59 -13.39
C GLU A 192 8.16 3.90 -12.06
N VAL A 193 8.50 5.17 -11.87
CA VAL A 193 9.08 5.64 -10.61
C VAL A 193 7.93 6.01 -9.67
N PRO A 194 7.86 5.45 -8.45
CA PRO A 194 6.81 5.79 -7.52
C PRO A 194 6.89 7.27 -7.10
N VAL A 195 5.74 7.94 -7.05
CA VAL A 195 5.64 9.34 -6.56
C VAL A 195 5.70 9.43 -5.04
N PHE A 196 5.47 8.30 -4.36
CA PHE A 196 5.64 8.12 -2.94
C PHE A 196 6.32 6.78 -2.71
N ASP A 197 7.40 6.77 -1.94
CA ASP A 197 8.14 5.56 -1.61
C ASP A 197 8.78 5.72 -0.23
N LYS A 198 8.20 5.04 0.76
CA LYS A 198 8.60 5.14 2.16
C LYS A 198 8.50 3.80 2.85
N ALA A 199 9.32 3.60 3.88
CA ALA A 199 9.26 2.41 4.73
C ALA A 199 8.98 2.81 6.18
N THR A 200 8.32 1.90 6.90
CA THR A 200 8.10 1.96 8.35
C THR A 200 9.22 1.24 9.10
N GLU A 201 9.25 1.36 10.42
CA GLU A 201 10.31 0.83 11.29
C GLU A 201 10.42 -0.70 11.25
N ASP A 202 9.31 -1.39 10.96
CA ASP A 202 9.24 -2.84 10.77
C ASP A 202 9.69 -3.29 9.36
N GLY A 203 10.18 -2.36 8.53
CA GLY A 203 10.66 -2.64 7.18
C GLY A 203 9.56 -2.71 6.12
N THR A 204 8.27 -2.58 6.49
CA THR A 204 7.17 -2.56 5.52
C THR A 204 7.29 -1.31 4.63
N ARG A 205 7.34 -1.52 3.32
CA ARG A 205 7.50 -0.45 2.31
C ARG A 205 6.18 -0.17 1.62
N PHE A 206 5.85 1.11 1.50
CA PHE A 206 4.60 1.62 0.96
C PHE A 206 4.92 2.49 -0.24
N ARG A 207 4.31 2.21 -1.39
CA ARG A 207 4.54 2.97 -2.62
C ARG A 207 3.24 3.41 -3.28
N ILE A 208 3.30 4.58 -3.90
CA ILE A 208 2.22 5.11 -4.73
C ILE A 208 2.79 5.39 -6.11
N TYR A 209 2.20 4.79 -7.13
CA TYR A 209 2.51 5.01 -8.53
C TYR A 209 1.38 5.77 -9.20
N ARG A 210 1.72 6.63 -10.15
CA ARG A 210 0.75 7.34 -10.97
C ARG A 210 0.88 6.90 -12.42
N LEU A 211 -0.09 6.10 -12.87
CA LEU A 211 -0.16 5.57 -14.23
C LEU A 211 -1.27 6.32 -14.96
N GLY A 212 -0.94 7.46 -15.57
CA GLY A 212 -1.95 8.31 -16.21
C GLY A 212 -2.98 8.84 -15.21
N SER A 213 -4.23 8.38 -15.33
CA SER A 213 -5.33 8.71 -14.41
C SER A 213 -5.44 7.77 -13.21
N LEU A 214 -4.65 6.70 -13.18
CA LEU A 214 -4.64 5.73 -12.10
C LEU A 214 -3.64 6.10 -11.02
N GLU A 215 -4.04 5.90 -9.78
CA GLU A 215 -3.15 5.84 -8.63
C GLU A 215 -3.13 4.40 -8.13
N VAL A 216 -1.96 3.76 -8.20
CA VAL A 216 -1.77 2.38 -7.74
C VAL A 216 -0.96 2.42 -6.46
N ARG A 217 -1.53 1.86 -5.39
CA ARG A 217 -0.90 1.79 -4.07
C ARG A 217 -0.46 0.36 -3.81
N THR A 218 0.81 0.21 -3.49
CA THR A 218 1.43 -1.08 -3.22
C THR A 218 2.06 -1.11 -1.83
N THR A 219 2.11 -2.31 -1.28
CA THR A 219 2.81 -2.61 -0.03
C THR A 219 3.82 -3.72 -0.28
N GLN A 220 4.93 -3.70 0.43
CA GLN A 220 5.93 -4.76 0.38
C GLN A 220 6.40 -5.02 1.80
N GLU A 221 6.10 -6.20 2.32
CA GLU A 221 6.67 -6.67 3.58
C GLU A 221 8.17 -6.89 3.43
N LEU A 222 8.87 -6.93 4.57
CA LEU A 222 10.31 -7.18 4.59
C LEU A 222 10.64 -8.49 3.88
N ASP A 223 11.54 -8.43 2.89
CA ASP A 223 11.93 -9.54 2.03
C ASP A 223 10.77 -10.22 1.26
N GLY A 224 9.58 -9.60 1.29
CA GLY A 224 8.39 -10.01 0.56
C GLY A 224 8.34 -9.47 -0.87
N GLN A 225 7.41 -10.01 -1.66
CA GLN A 225 7.07 -9.43 -2.95
C GLN A 225 6.20 -8.18 -2.77
N GLU A 226 6.35 -7.24 -3.68
CA GLU A 226 5.46 -6.08 -3.74
C GLU A 226 4.06 -6.54 -4.17
N THR A 227 3.05 -6.17 -3.37
CA THR A 227 1.65 -6.49 -3.61
C THR A 227 0.84 -5.22 -3.85
N ILE A 228 -0.11 -5.28 -4.79
CA ILE A 228 -1.04 -4.19 -5.03
C ILE A 228 -2.11 -4.24 -3.94
N GLY A 229 -2.19 -3.19 -3.13
CA GLY A 229 -3.16 -3.08 -2.05
C GLY A 229 -4.41 -2.29 -2.43
N ALA A 230 -4.29 -1.31 -3.33
CA ALA A 230 -5.44 -0.58 -3.87
C ALA A 230 -5.12 0.06 -5.23
N VAL A 231 -6.15 0.20 -6.06
CA VAL A 231 -6.11 0.94 -7.31
C VAL A 231 -7.23 1.97 -7.29
N PHE A 232 -6.87 3.22 -7.55
CA PHE A 232 -7.81 4.32 -7.64
C PHE A 232 -7.78 4.93 -9.03
N SER A 233 -8.94 5.37 -9.48
CA SER A 233 -9.05 6.20 -10.68
C SER A 233 -9.39 7.62 -10.28
N ALA A 234 -8.65 8.58 -10.83
CA ALA A 234 -8.96 10.00 -10.79
C ALA A 234 -10.06 10.34 -11.83
N ALA A 235 -11.10 9.51 -11.93
CA ALA A 235 -12.20 9.79 -12.81
C ALA A 235 -12.92 11.05 -12.32
N ALA A 236 -12.94 12.09 -13.15
CA ALA A 236 -13.96 13.12 -12.99
C ALA A 236 -15.31 12.40 -13.07
N ASP A 237 -16.24 12.71 -12.15
CA ASP A 237 -17.61 12.22 -12.17
C ASP A 237 -18.31 12.65 -13.47
N ARG A 238 -17.99 11.96 -14.55
CA ARG A 238 -18.78 11.95 -15.76
C ARG A 238 -19.91 11.00 -15.44
N GLU A 239 -20.89 11.50 -14.69
CA GLU A 239 -22.23 10.91 -14.76
C GLU A 239 -22.64 10.99 -16.23
N GLY A 240 -22.41 9.87 -16.92
CA GLY A 240 -22.62 9.78 -18.36
C GLY A 240 -24.08 10.06 -18.63
N LYS A 241 -24.38 11.27 -19.10
CA LYS A 241 -25.69 11.56 -19.67
C LYS A 241 -25.89 10.60 -20.84
N ALA A 242 -27.12 10.11 -20.98
CA ALA A 242 -27.49 9.27 -22.11
C ALA A 242 -27.13 10.00 -23.40
N ILE A 243 -26.33 9.34 -24.25
CA ILE A 243 -25.78 9.94 -25.46
C ILE A 243 -26.93 10.15 -26.43
N GLN A 244 -27.18 11.40 -26.82
CA GLN A 244 -28.23 11.68 -27.77
C GLN A 244 -27.84 11.15 -29.16
N PRO A 245 -28.77 10.54 -29.92
CA PRO A 245 -28.46 9.96 -31.24
C PRO A 245 -27.82 10.93 -32.23
N HIS A 246 -28.10 12.23 -32.08
CA HIS A 246 -27.64 13.30 -32.96
C HIS A 246 -26.36 14.00 -32.48
N GLU A 247 -25.78 13.58 -31.34
CA GLU A 247 -24.50 14.13 -30.89
C GLU A 247 -23.43 13.91 -31.94
N LYS A 248 -22.74 14.99 -32.31
CA LYS A 248 -21.64 14.93 -33.27
C LYS A 248 -20.41 14.32 -32.62
N ILE A 249 -19.74 13.42 -33.33
CA ILE A 249 -18.43 12.92 -32.94
C ILE A 249 -17.39 13.99 -33.30
N THR A 250 -16.62 14.41 -32.31
CA THR A 250 -15.61 15.46 -32.46
C THR A 250 -14.20 14.93 -32.53
N LYS A 251 -13.94 13.77 -31.91
CA LYS A 251 -12.62 13.16 -31.89
C LYS A 251 -12.75 11.65 -31.84
N VAL A 252 -11.85 10.97 -32.53
CA VAL A 252 -11.75 9.51 -32.48
C VAL A 252 -10.31 9.12 -32.20
N THR A 253 -10.13 8.23 -31.24
CA THR A 253 -8.80 7.75 -30.83
C THR A 253 -8.81 6.23 -30.80
N GLU A 254 -7.88 5.62 -31.50
CA GLU A 254 -7.68 4.17 -31.50
C GLU A 254 -6.58 3.81 -30.51
N TYR A 255 -6.87 2.81 -29.69
CA TYR A 255 -6.01 2.31 -28.64
C TYR A 255 -5.70 0.84 -28.90
N VAL A 256 -4.53 0.43 -28.43
CA VAL A 256 -4.12 -0.97 -28.38
C VAL A 256 -3.75 -1.38 -26.97
N GLU A 257 -4.19 -2.56 -26.57
CA GLU A 257 -3.91 -3.17 -25.28
C GLU A 257 -3.11 -4.44 -25.49
N GLY A 258 -2.13 -4.66 -24.62
CA GLY A 258 -1.43 -5.93 -24.58
C GLY A 258 -2.29 -6.96 -23.86
N SER A 259 -2.66 -8.03 -24.55
CA SER A 259 -3.03 -9.29 -23.92
C SER A 259 -1.85 -10.26 -24.01
N ASN A 260 -1.85 -11.32 -23.20
CA ASN A 260 -0.71 -12.27 -23.11
C ASN A 260 -0.33 -12.90 -24.47
N GLU A 261 -1.26 -13.01 -25.42
CA GLU A 261 -1.03 -13.67 -26.71
C GLU A 261 -1.38 -12.79 -27.91
N ASN A 262 -2.18 -11.73 -27.75
CA ASN A 262 -2.67 -10.88 -28.82
C ASN A 262 -2.71 -9.40 -28.42
N CYS A 263 -2.82 -8.52 -29.41
CA CYS A 263 -3.15 -7.11 -29.17
C CYS A 263 -4.65 -6.92 -29.40
N ASP A 264 -5.37 -6.45 -28.38
CA ASP A 264 -6.76 -6.06 -28.53
C ASP A 264 -6.81 -4.57 -28.87
N CYS A 265 -7.53 -4.21 -29.93
CA CYS A 265 -7.70 -2.83 -30.35
C CYS A 265 -9.12 -2.37 -30.03
N TYR A 266 -9.25 -1.12 -29.61
CA TYR A 266 -10.54 -0.48 -29.42
C TYR A 266 -10.49 0.98 -29.83
N VAL A 267 -11.66 1.52 -30.17
CA VAL A 267 -11.81 2.90 -30.64
C VAL A 267 -12.66 3.66 -29.65
N VAL A 268 -12.17 4.82 -29.24
CA VAL A 268 -12.86 5.77 -28.38
C VAL A 268 -13.33 6.94 -29.22
N LEU A 269 -14.64 7.15 -29.27
CA LEU A 269 -15.28 8.26 -29.97
C LEU A 269 -15.79 9.27 -28.94
N GLU A 270 -15.24 10.47 -28.95
CA GLU A 270 -15.65 11.58 -28.08
C GLU A 270 -16.67 12.47 -28.80
N THR A 271 -17.80 12.73 -28.16
CA THR A 271 -18.85 13.60 -28.70
C THR A 271 -18.61 15.08 -28.35
N GLU A 272 -19.34 15.98 -29.02
CA GLU A 272 -19.30 17.43 -28.74
C GLU A 272 -19.74 17.77 -27.30
N LEU A 273 -20.57 16.93 -26.68
CA LEU A 273 -21.01 17.06 -25.29
C LEU A 273 -20.09 16.34 -24.29
N LYS A 274 -18.89 15.91 -24.72
CA LYS A 274 -17.90 15.17 -23.92
C LYS A 274 -18.35 13.80 -23.42
N SER A 275 -19.44 13.28 -23.99
CA SER A 275 -19.80 11.87 -23.88
C SER A 275 -18.80 11.02 -24.67
N VAL A 276 -18.71 9.74 -24.33
CA VAL A 276 -17.75 8.84 -24.96
C VAL A 276 -18.42 7.53 -25.35
N ILE A 277 -18.16 7.07 -26.57
CA ILE A 277 -18.55 5.75 -27.06
C ILE A 277 -17.28 4.94 -27.28
N VAL A 278 -17.22 3.74 -26.73
CA VAL A 278 -16.15 2.78 -27.01
C VAL A 278 -16.67 1.74 -27.98
N ALA A 279 -15.97 1.54 -29.09
CA ALA A 279 -16.23 0.50 -30.07
C ALA A 279 -15.12 -0.56 -30.01
N GLU A 280 -15.51 -1.80 -29.80
CA GLU A 280 -14.60 -2.95 -29.69
C GLU A 280 -15.02 -4.03 -30.68
N GLU A 281 -14.06 -4.63 -31.38
CA GLU A 281 -14.33 -5.78 -32.24
C GLU A 281 -14.05 -7.07 -31.46
N GLY A 282 -15.09 -7.88 -31.25
CA GLY A 282 -14.95 -9.19 -30.63
C GLY A 282 -14.29 -10.21 -31.58
N LYS A 283 -13.85 -11.34 -31.03
CA LYS A 283 -13.17 -12.42 -31.80
C LYS A 283 -13.99 -12.99 -32.99
N ASN A 284 -15.30 -12.78 -32.99
CA ASN A 284 -16.22 -13.17 -34.05
C ASN A 284 -16.39 -12.08 -35.15
N GLY A 285 -15.66 -10.96 -35.07
CA GLY A 285 -15.79 -9.80 -35.95
C GLY A 285 -17.03 -8.96 -35.67
N SER A 286 -17.75 -9.20 -34.56
CA SER A 286 -18.88 -8.35 -34.15
C SER A 286 -18.37 -7.13 -33.39
N VAL A 287 -18.94 -5.96 -33.68
CA VAL A 287 -18.59 -4.72 -32.99
C VAL A 287 -19.54 -4.50 -31.82
N ARG A 288 -18.99 -4.36 -30.61
CA ARG A 288 -19.70 -3.95 -29.40
C ARG A 288 -19.49 -2.46 -29.16
N PHE A 289 -20.57 -1.75 -28.85
CA PHE A 289 -20.53 -0.34 -28.46
C PHE A 289 -20.87 -0.19 -26.98
N LEU A 290 -20.03 0.53 -26.23
CA LEU A 290 -20.22 0.85 -24.82
C LEU A 290 -20.30 2.37 -24.66
N GLU A 291 -21.36 2.87 -24.06
CA GLU A 291 -21.52 4.30 -23.80
C GLU A 291 -21.03 4.65 -22.40
N ASN A 292 -20.21 5.70 -22.32
CA ASN A 292 -19.62 6.23 -21.10
C ASN A 292 -19.11 5.13 -20.14
N PRO A 293 -18.24 4.20 -20.60
CA PRO A 293 -17.72 3.16 -19.72
C PRO A 293 -17.00 3.79 -18.53
N LYS A 294 -17.35 3.35 -17.32
CA LYS A 294 -16.85 3.94 -16.06
C LYS A 294 -15.35 3.75 -15.86
N ASP A 295 -14.81 2.69 -16.46
CA ASP A 295 -13.43 2.24 -16.39
C ASP A 295 -12.57 2.76 -17.55
N LEU A 296 -13.13 3.56 -18.46
CA LEU A 296 -12.42 3.99 -19.67
C LEU A 296 -11.11 4.71 -19.40
N GLU A 297 -11.07 5.58 -18.38
CA GLU A 297 -9.87 6.36 -18.07
C GLU A 297 -8.73 5.47 -17.56
N ALA A 298 -9.09 4.52 -16.69
CA ALA A 298 -8.19 3.50 -16.18
C ALA A 298 -7.62 2.67 -17.33
N ARG A 299 -8.52 2.22 -18.21
CA ARG A 299 -8.20 1.42 -19.38
C ARG A 299 -7.27 2.15 -20.35
N ASN A 300 -7.60 3.40 -20.70
CA ASN A 300 -6.78 4.25 -21.56
C ASN A 300 -5.38 4.52 -20.97
N SER A 301 -5.23 4.52 -19.65
CA SER A 301 -3.94 4.73 -18.99
C SER A 301 -2.99 3.54 -19.12
N LEU A 302 -3.52 2.35 -19.41
CA LEU A 302 -2.75 1.13 -19.66
C LEU A 302 -2.57 0.84 -21.15
N ALA A 303 -3.49 1.33 -21.96
CA ALA A 303 -3.43 1.21 -23.40
C ALA A 303 -2.38 2.14 -24.02
N LYS A 304 -1.95 1.80 -25.24
CA LYS A 304 -1.16 2.71 -26.08
C LYS A 304 -2.06 3.32 -27.13
N VAL A 305 -1.92 4.63 -27.35
CA VAL A 305 -2.59 5.31 -28.46
C VAL A 305 -1.90 4.90 -29.76
N LEU A 306 -2.64 4.28 -30.67
CA LEU A 306 -2.16 3.99 -32.04
C LEU A 306 -2.28 5.22 -32.93
N ARG A 307 -3.43 5.89 -32.88
CA ARG A 307 -3.71 7.12 -33.64
C ARG A 307 -4.90 7.88 -33.06
N SER A 308 -5.00 9.16 -33.42
CA SER A 308 -6.11 10.03 -33.06
C SER A 308 -6.43 10.97 -34.22
N ALA A 309 -7.71 11.28 -34.42
CA ALA A 309 -8.18 12.19 -35.45
C ALA A 309 -9.35 13.03 -34.93
N ASP A 310 -9.33 14.32 -35.24
CA ASP A 310 -10.47 15.21 -35.03
C ASP A 310 -11.48 15.02 -36.17
N CYS A 311 -12.77 14.94 -35.82
CA CYS A 311 -13.87 14.80 -36.75
C CYS A 311 -14.64 16.12 -36.85
N SER A 312 -14.64 16.71 -38.04
CA SER A 312 -15.41 17.93 -38.34
C SER A 312 -16.64 17.67 -39.21
N ASP A 313 -16.86 16.42 -39.64
CA ASP A 313 -17.98 16.07 -40.52
C ASP A 313 -19.30 16.06 -39.71
N PRO A 314 -20.25 16.97 -40.01
CA PRO A 314 -21.51 17.04 -39.27
C PRO A 314 -22.41 15.82 -39.48
N SER A 315 -22.14 14.99 -40.50
CA SER A 315 -22.86 13.73 -40.72
C SER A 315 -22.36 12.59 -39.81
N PHE A 316 -21.21 12.77 -39.16
CA PHE A 316 -20.62 11.77 -38.28
C PHE A 316 -21.19 11.90 -36.85
N THR A 317 -22.36 11.29 -36.66
CA THR A 317 -23.13 11.33 -35.41
C THR A 317 -23.07 10.01 -34.64
N ALA A 318 -23.41 10.04 -33.35
CA ALA A 318 -23.49 8.86 -32.49
C ALA A 318 -24.40 7.76 -33.08
N ALA A 319 -25.57 8.11 -33.63
CA ALA A 319 -26.45 7.16 -34.31
C ALA A 319 -25.79 6.57 -35.57
N GLY A 320 -25.16 7.42 -36.39
CA GLY A 320 -24.47 6.99 -37.61
C GLY A 320 -23.39 5.95 -37.31
N VAL A 321 -22.59 6.18 -36.26
CA VAL A 321 -21.54 5.25 -35.82
C VAL A 321 -22.12 3.89 -35.42
N LYS A 322 -23.19 3.85 -34.62
CA LYS A 322 -23.79 2.58 -34.17
C LYS A 322 -24.39 1.75 -35.30
N THR A 323 -24.77 2.38 -36.42
CA THR A 323 -25.27 1.63 -37.60
C THR A 323 -24.16 0.98 -38.42
N LEU A 324 -22.89 1.33 -38.19
CA LEU A 324 -21.75 0.75 -38.89
C LEU A 324 -21.43 -0.63 -38.30
N THR A 325 -21.91 -1.69 -38.95
CA THR A 325 -21.77 -3.07 -38.48
C THR A 325 -20.41 -3.72 -38.73
N ARG A 326 -19.57 -3.15 -39.63
CA ARG A 326 -18.26 -3.73 -39.99
C ARG A 326 -17.14 -2.75 -40.31
N ASP A 327 -17.46 -1.46 -40.48
CA ASP A 327 -16.58 -0.51 -41.17
C ASP A 327 -16.16 0.68 -40.30
N VAL A 328 -16.41 0.61 -38.98
CA VAL A 328 -15.96 1.66 -38.06
C VAL A 328 -14.46 1.83 -38.18
N TYR A 329 -13.70 0.74 -38.14
CA TYR A 329 -12.26 0.78 -38.31
C TYR A 329 -11.86 1.35 -39.66
N SER A 330 -12.40 0.91 -40.80
CA SER A 330 -11.93 1.39 -42.11
C SER A 330 -12.28 2.87 -42.38
N ARG A 331 -13.43 3.35 -41.88
CA ARG A 331 -13.87 4.75 -42.04
C ARG A 331 -13.14 5.70 -41.11
N VAL A 332 -12.88 5.26 -39.87
CA VAL A 332 -12.15 6.03 -38.87
C VAL A 332 -10.64 6.01 -39.16
N SER A 333 -10.09 4.86 -39.56
CA SER A 333 -8.65 4.68 -39.81
C SER A 333 -8.14 5.35 -41.10
N GLY A 334 -9.04 5.82 -41.96
CA GLY A 334 -8.65 6.46 -43.22
C GLY A 334 -7.97 5.51 -44.22
N SER A 335 -8.10 4.17 -44.06
CA SER A 335 -7.53 3.19 -45.00
C SER A 335 -8.08 3.29 -46.43
N ARG A 336 -9.06 4.16 -46.69
CA ARG A 336 -9.33 4.69 -48.03
C ARG A 336 -8.32 5.79 -48.38
N ALA A 337 -7.03 5.45 -48.36
CA ALA A 337 -6.00 6.20 -49.07
C ALA A 337 -6.21 6.06 -50.59
N LYS A 338 -7.24 6.72 -51.10
CA LYS A 338 -7.16 7.39 -52.40
C LYS A 338 -7.01 8.87 -52.10
N SER A 339 -5.75 9.32 -52.10
CA SER A 339 -5.30 10.69 -52.33
C SER A 339 -6.14 11.82 -51.70
N GLY A 340 -5.74 12.32 -50.52
CA GLY A 340 -6.16 13.69 -50.15
C GLY A 340 -6.08 14.09 -48.68
N PHE A 341 -6.17 13.14 -47.73
CA PHE A 341 -6.09 13.49 -46.31
C PHE A 341 -4.63 13.49 -45.85
N ARG A 342 -4.03 14.68 -45.74
CA ARG A 342 -2.82 14.88 -44.92
C ARG A 342 -3.24 14.88 -43.46
N LEU A 343 -2.89 13.84 -42.73
CA LEU A 343 -2.65 13.96 -41.29
C LEU A 343 -1.56 15.03 -41.11
N LYS A 344 -1.85 16.06 -40.30
CA LYS A 344 -0.85 17.02 -39.84
C LYS A 344 -0.10 16.43 -38.65
#